data_AF-A0A1A2EWD6-F1
#
_entry.id   AF-A0A1A2EWD6-F1
#
_cell.length_a   1.000
_cell.length_b   1.000
_cell.length_c   1.000
_cell.angle_alpha   90.00
_cell.angle_beta   90.00
_cell.angle_gamma   90.00
#
_symmetry.space_group_name_H-M   'P 1'
#
loop_
_entity.id
_entity.type
_entity.pdbx_description
1 polymer ?
#
loop_
_entity_poly.entity_id
_entity_poly.type
_entity_poly.pdbx_seq_one_letter_code
_entity_poly.pdbx_strand_id
1 'polypeptide(L)'
;MRLLASSMLLCAFAFAPTAHADPAPSPFDPHVPNVNVQNCPGGNGGFVFGYCDGERYPDGSYWHQVFTAGNFAPISYTCVIDDGSPTPPPAPPGGCDGKVQAPAE
;
A
#
# COMPACT_ATOMS: atom_id res chain seq x y z
N MET A 1 -4.27 -34.84 50.35
CA MET A 1 -5.69 -35.14 50.04
C MET A 1 -6.48 -33.88 50.36
N ARG A 2 -6.88 -33.01 49.43
CA ARG A 2 -7.58 -33.21 48.15
C ARG A 2 -7.00 -32.35 47.01
N LEU A 3 -7.05 -32.91 45.80
CA LEU A 3 -6.81 -32.29 44.50
C LEU A 3 -8.07 -31.51 44.02
N LEU A 4 -7.88 -30.81 42.88
CA LEU A 4 -8.87 -30.29 41.89
C LEU A 4 -9.20 -28.79 42.10
N ALA A 5 -9.20 -27.91 41.09
CA ALA A 5 -9.35 -28.05 39.64
C ALA A 5 -8.67 -26.86 38.92
N SER A 6 -7.84 -27.11 37.89
CA SER A 6 -8.16 -26.90 36.45
C SER A 6 -8.75 -25.52 36.14
N SER A 7 -7.98 -24.57 35.62
CA SER A 7 -7.52 -24.44 34.22
C SER A 7 -8.51 -23.66 33.34
N MET A 8 -7.92 -22.76 32.54
CA MET A 8 -8.44 -22.12 31.31
C MET A 8 -9.40 -20.94 31.47
N LEU A 9 -8.86 -19.74 31.26
CA LEU A 9 -9.44 -18.77 30.32
C LEU A 9 -8.26 -18.06 29.63
N LEU A 10 -7.60 -18.76 28.71
CA LEU A 10 -7.70 -18.56 27.25
C LEU A 10 -7.16 -17.18 26.83
N CYS A 11 -5.84 -17.13 26.61
CA CYS A 11 -5.16 -16.04 25.89
C CYS A 11 -5.70 -15.98 24.45
N ALA A 12 -6.70 -15.15 24.19
CA ALA A 12 -7.16 -14.84 22.85
C ALA A 12 -6.58 -13.50 22.38
N PHE A 13 -5.27 -13.46 22.16
CA PHE A 13 -4.60 -12.38 21.42
C PHE A 13 -3.51 -13.01 20.53
N ALA A 14 -3.91 -13.82 19.57
CA ALA A 14 -3.03 -14.22 18.48
C ALA A 14 -3.79 -13.96 17.18
N PHE A 15 -3.10 -13.44 16.18
CA PHE A 15 -3.62 -13.05 14.86
C PHE A 15 -4.27 -11.66 14.79
N ALA A 16 -3.53 -10.64 15.20
CA ALA A 16 -3.64 -9.36 14.49
C ALA A 16 -2.94 -9.54 13.13
N PRO A 17 -3.61 -9.38 11.98
CA PRO A 17 -2.91 -9.32 10.71
C PRO A 17 -1.91 -8.17 10.78
N THR A 18 -0.63 -8.46 10.55
CA THR A 18 0.37 -7.42 10.41
C THR A 18 0.05 -6.67 9.14
N ALA A 19 -0.43 -5.43 9.28
CA ALA A 19 -0.53 -4.49 8.16
C ALA A 19 0.91 -4.15 7.74
N HIS A 20 1.49 -4.96 6.86
CA HIS A 20 2.72 -4.62 6.18
C HIS A 20 2.37 -3.57 5.14
N ALA A 21 2.80 -2.33 5.39
CA ALA A 21 2.89 -1.35 4.33
C ALA A 21 3.82 -1.92 3.25
N ASP A 22 3.47 -1.71 1.98
CA ASP A 22 4.36 -2.07 0.88
C ASP A 22 5.74 -1.48 1.15
N PRO A 23 6.83 -2.22 0.91
CA PRO A 23 8.16 -1.68 0.95
C PRO A 23 8.20 -0.40 0.11
N ALA A 24 8.77 0.67 0.68
CA ALA A 24 8.97 1.89 -0.07
C ALA A 24 9.73 1.55 -1.37
N PRO A 25 9.24 2.01 -2.52
CA PRO A 25 9.87 1.67 -3.79
C PRO A 25 11.34 2.10 -3.84
N SER A 26 12.10 1.40 -4.67
CA SER A 26 13.46 1.80 -4.97
C SER A 26 13.46 3.22 -5.59
N PRO A 27 14.35 4.13 -5.16
CA PRO A 27 14.49 5.45 -5.77
C PRO A 27 14.95 5.40 -7.24
N PHE A 28 15.37 4.23 -7.73
CA PHE A 28 15.80 4.00 -9.12
C PHE A 28 14.73 3.32 -9.98
N ASP A 29 13.57 3.01 -9.42
CA ASP A 29 12.48 2.39 -10.18
C ASP A 29 11.81 3.45 -11.07
N PRO A 30 11.82 3.28 -12.41
CA PRO A 30 11.26 4.28 -13.33
C PRO A 30 9.73 4.40 -13.22
N HIS A 31 9.06 3.40 -12.66
CA HIS A 31 7.60 3.40 -12.48
C HIS A 31 7.15 4.27 -11.30
N VAL A 32 8.07 4.73 -10.46
CA VAL A 32 7.80 5.54 -9.27
C VAL A 32 7.43 6.97 -9.67
N PRO A 33 6.22 7.43 -9.36
CA PRO A 33 5.84 8.82 -9.57
C PRO A 33 6.63 9.72 -8.62
N ASN A 34 6.78 10.99 -9.00
CA ASN A 34 7.35 12.00 -8.13
C ASN A 34 6.56 13.29 -8.24
N VAL A 35 5.63 13.45 -7.31
CA VAL A 35 4.77 14.64 -7.20
C VAL A 35 5.58 15.94 -7.00
N ASN A 36 6.76 15.91 -6.37
CA ASN A 36 7.56 17.11 -6.11
C ASN A 36 8.14 17.73 -7.39
N VAL A 37 8.30 16.94 -8.44
CA VAL A 37 8.74 17.39 -9.76
C VAL A 37 7.63 17.24 -10.81
N GLN A 38 6.39 17.02 -10.37
CA GLN A 38 5.21 16.80 -11.21
C GLN A 38 5.36 15.65 -12.24
N ASN A 39 6.16 14.64 -11.92
CA ASN A 39 6.29 13.45 -12.75
C ASN A 39 5.22 12.41 -12.35
N CYS A 40 4.07 12.46 -13.02
CA CYS A 40 2.94 11.55 -12.79
C CYS A 40 2.54 10.88 -14.11
N PRO A 41 3.35 9.98 -14.68
CA PRO A 41 3.13 9.39 -16.00
C PRO A 41 1.84 8.56 -16.10
N GLY A 42 1.33 8.03 -14.97
CA GLY A 42 0.04 7.34 -14.89
C GLY A 42 -1.16 8.26 -14.81
N GLY A 43 -0.93 9.57 -14.62
CA GLY A 43 -1.96 10.58 -14.43
C GLY A 43 -1.87 11.28 -13.07
N ASN A 44 -2.51 12.43 -12.98
CA ASN A 44 -2.68 13.16 -11.72
C ASN A 44 -4.04 13.85 -11.69
N GLY A 45 -4.49 14.21 -10.50
CA GLY A 45 -5.75 14.92 -10.32
C GLY A 45 -6.05 15.23 -8.87
N GLY A 46 -7.25 15.77 -8.62
CA GLY A 46 -7.72 16.16 -7.29
C GLY A 46 -7.63 17.67 -7.04
N PHE A 47 -8.16 18.11 -5.90
CA PHE A 47 -8.25 19.54 -5.54
C PHE A 47 -7.61 19.83 -4.18
N VAL A 48 -8.21 19.37 -3.07
CA VAL A 48 -7.60 19.47 -1.72
C VAL A 48 -6.70 18.28 -1.45
N PHE A 49 -7.18 17.09 -1.78
CA PHE A 49 -6.40 15.86 -1.84
C PHE A 49 -6.15 15.56 -3.30
N GLY A 50 -4.88 15.47 -3.66
CA GLY A 50 -4.43 15.15 -5.00
C GLY A 50 -3.82 13.77 -5.06
N TYR A 51 -3.78 13.20 -6.26
CA TYR A 51 -3.06 11.98 -6.54
C TYR A 51 -2.04 12.17 -7.67
N CYS A 52 -1.00 11.34 -7.63
CA CYS A 52 0.04 11.26 -8.65
C CYS A 52 0.36 9.78 -8.88
N ASP A 53 0.04 9.29 -10.07
CA ASP A 53 0.16 7.90 -10.43
C ASP A 53 1.44 7.65 -11.23
N GLY A 54 2.07 6.52 -10.91
CA GLY A 54 3.24 5.98 -11.57
C GLY A 54 2.94 5.37 -12.93
N GLU A 55 3.99 5.03 -13.65
CA GLU A 55 3.85 4.25 -14.87
C GLU A 55 3.42 2.83 -14.49
N ARG A 56 2.50 2.25 -15.25
CA ARG A 56 2.02 0.90 -14.97
C ARG A 56 3.09 -0.14 -15.27
N TYR A 57 3.18 -1.12 -14.40
CA TYR A 57 3.94 -2.33 -14.63
C TYR A 57 3.20 -3.25 -15.63
N PRO A 58 3.87 -4.26 -16.21
CA PRO A 58 3.23 -5.21 -17.13
C PRO A 58 2.05 -5.99 -16.55
N ASP A 59 2.00 -6.17 -15.22
CA ASP A 59 0.88 -6.79 -14.51
C ASP A 59 -0.31 -5.83 -14.29
N GLY A 60 -0.20 -4.59 -14.76
CA GLY A 60 -1.21 -3.54 -14.67
C GLY A 60 -1.19 -2.77 -13.35
N SER A 61 -0.38 -3.21 -12.37
CA SER A 61 -0.19 -2.50 -11.11
C SER A 61 0.57 -1.19 -11.32
N TYR A 62 0.45 -0.27 -10.37
CA TYR A 62 1.19 0.98 -10.39
C TYR A 62 1.30 1.57 -8.99
N TRP A 63 2.28 2.46 -8.81
CA TRP A 63 2.42 3.22 -7.59
C TRP A 63 1.45 4.41 -7.56
N HIS A 64 0.67 4.50 -6.49
CA HIS A 64 -0.28 5.58 -6.24
C HIS A 64 0.18 6.43 -5.06
N GLN A 65 0.47 7.70 -5.32
CA GLN A 65 0.76 8.70 -4.29
C GLN A 65 -0.46 9.57 -4.06
N VAL A 66 -0.83 9.78 -2.80
CA VAL A 66 -1.80 10.81 -2.40
C VAL A 66 -1.04 11.92 -1.70
N PHE A 67 -1.44 13.17 -1.90
CA PHE A 67 -0.85 14.35 -1.27
C PHE A 67 -1.92 15.41 -0.96
N THR A 68 -1.56 16.45 -0.22
CA THR A 68 -2.45 17.59 0.06
C THR A 68 -2.04 18.83 -0.73
N ALA A 69 -3.01 19.64 -1.13
CA ALA A 69 -2.74 20.86 -1.89
C ALA A 69 -1.77 21.79 -1.16
N GLY A 70 -0.75 22.27 -1.87
CA GLY A 70 0.31 23.12 -1.29
C GLY A 70 1.37 22.34 -0.50
N ASN A 71 1.22 21.02 -0.33
CA ASN A 71 2.23 20.14 0.24
C ASN A 71 2.41 18.89 -0.64
N PHE A 72 3.43 18.93 -1.48
CA PHE A 72 3.77 17.83 -2.39
C PHE A 72 4.56 16.70 -1.71
N ALA A 73 4.64 16.67 -0.38
CA ALA A 73 5.05 15.45 0.30
C ALA A 73 3.90 14.43 0.25
N PRO A 74 4.11 13.22 -0.30
CA PRO A 74 3.07 12.20 -0.34
C PRO A 74 2.66 11.79 1.09
N ILE A 75 1.35 11.80 1.36
CA ILE A 75 0.75 11.34 2.62
C ILE A 75 0.52 9.82 2.61
N SER A 76 0.34 9.24 1.43
CA SER A 76 0.33 7.80 1.23
C SER A 76 1.09 7.44 -0.03
N TYR A 77 1.63 6.24 0.01
CA TYR A 77 2.37 5.64 -1.09
C TYR A 77 1.99 4.16 -1.09
N THR A 78 1.28 3.70 -2.12
CA THR A 78 0.71 2.34 -2.13
C THR A 78 0.79 1.74 -3.53
N CYS A 79 1.07 0.44 -3.64
CA CYS A 79 0.95 -0.27 -4.90
C CYS A 79 -0.52 -0.68 -5.10
N VAL A 80 -1.12 -0.30 -6.23
CA VAL A 80 -2.55 -0.50 -6.49
C VAL A 80 -2.79 -1.11 -7.87
N ILE A 81 -4.01 -1.63 -8.08
CA ILE A 81 -4.53 -2.02 -9.40
C ILE A 81 -5.69 -1.08 -9.75
N ASP A 82 -5.80 -0.74 -11.03
CA ASP A 82 -6.94 0.04 -11.51
C ASP A 82 -8.15 -0.86 -11.71
N ASP A 83 -9.18 -0.64 -10.90
CA ASP A 83 -10.51 -1.24 -11.05
C ASP A 83 -11.57 -0.22 -11.49
N GLY A 84 -11.15 0.98 -11.89
CA GLY A 84 -12.00 2.12 -12.22
C GLY A 84 -12.59 2.85 -11.02
N SER A 85 -12.26 2.43 -9.78
CA SER A 85 -12.76 3.10 -8.58
C SER A 85 -11.99 4.40 -8.29
N PRO A 86 -12.62 5.39 -7.61
CA PRO A 86 -11.93 6.59 -7.16
C PRO A 86 -10.84 6.35 -6.10
N THR A 87 -10.82 5.16 -5.50
CA THR A 87 -9.84 4.76 -4.49
C THR A 87 -9.36 3.37 -4.85
N PRO A 88 -8.35 3.28 -5.73
CA PRO A 88 -7.87 2.02 -6.27
C PRO A 88 -7.53 1.03 -5.16
N PRO A 89 -7.95 -0.24 -5.27
CA PRO A 89 -7.61 -1.24 -4.29
C PRO A 89 -6.11 -1.56 -4.32
N PRO A 90 -5.53 -2.01 -3.19
CA PRO A 90 -4.15 -2.50 -3.16
C PRO A 90 -3.94 -3.62 -4.18
N ALA A 91 -2.76 -3.64 -4.79
CA ALA A 91 -2.38 -4.72 -5.69
C ALA A 91 -2.23 -6.05 -4.93
N PRO A 92 -2.45 -7.20 -5.58
CA PRO A 92 -2.20 -8.50 -4.97
C PRO A 92 -0.69 -8.74 -4.75
N PRO A 93 -0.32 -9.74 -3.93
CA PRO A 93 1.07 -10.18 -3.81
C PRO A 93 1.71 -10.43 -5.18
N GLY A 94 2.92 -9.91 -5.38
CA GLY A 94 3.59 -9.88 -6.68
C GLY A 94 3.48 -8.55 -7.43
N GLY A 95 2.59 -7.65 -7.01
CA GLY A 95 2.40 -6.33 -7.59
C GLY A 95 3.63 -5.42 -7.50
N CYS A 96 3.68 -4.42 -8.40
CA CYS A 96 4.75 -3.45 -8.57
C CYS A 96 6.14 -4.10 -8.67
N ASP A 97 6.28 -5.06 -9.60
CA ASP A 97 7.51 -5.86 -9.76
C ASP A 97 7.88 -6.62 -8.48
N GLY A 98 6.91 -7.33 -7.90
CA GLY A 98 7.10 -8.19 -6.74
C GLY A 98 7.30 -7.48 -5.41
N LYS A 99 7.04 -6.17 -5.32
CA LYS A 99 7.23 -5.40 -4.09
C LYS A 99 6.10 -5.60 -3.10
N VAL A 100 4.89 -5.92 -3.57
CA VAL A 100 3.79 -6.34 -2.69
C VAL A 100 4.04 -7.77 -2.22
N GLN A 101 4.22 -7.96 -0.91
CA GLN A 101 4.48 -9.27 -0.32
C GLN A 101 3.19 -10.00 0.03
N ALA A 102 3.23 -11.34 -0.02
CA ALA A 102 2.16 -12.13 0.56
C ALA A 102 2.11 -11.93 2.09
N PRO A 103 0.92 -11.95 2.71
CA PRO A 103 0.83 -11.97 4.16
C PRO A 103 1.61 -13.19 4.70
N ALA A 104 2.37 -13.00 5.78
CA ALA A 104 3.11 -14.09 6.42
C ALA A 104 2.11 -15.10 7.01
N GLU A 105 2.20 -16.36 6.57
CA GLU A 105 1.44 -17.52 7.08
C GLU A 105 2.02 -18.07 8.40
#